data_AF-Q0I7V8-F1
#
_entry.id   AF-Q0I7V8-F1
#
_cell.length_a   1.000
_cell.length_b   1.000
_cell.length_c   1.000
_cell.angle_alpha   90.00
_cell.angle_beta   90.00
_cell.angle_gamma   90.00
#
_symmetry.space_group_name_H-M   'P 1'
#
loop_
_entity.id
_entity.type
_entity.pdbx_description
1 polymer ?
#
loop_
_entity_poly.entity_id
_entity_poly.type
_entity_poly.pdbx_seq_one_letter_code
_entity_poly.pdbx_strand_id
1 'polypeptide(L)'
;MVQGQLETDQIVDSAAVLAVEAAPELVQGDDVVSFQAEMPLPLHQAMADFIERCPNWDQYRLVQAALAGFLVQNGADSRELTRLYVGNMFRRDSLRHGV
;
A
#
# COMPACT_ATOMS: atom_id res chain seq x y z
N MET A 1 -27.83 -12.68 55.08
CA MET A 1 -26.87 -11.64 55.49
C MET A 1 -26.06 -11.28 54.27
N VAL A 2 -26.02 -9.99 53.98
CA VAL A 2 -25.37 -9.34 52.84
C VAL A 2 -23.86 -9.36 53.02
N GLN A 3 -23.11 -9.68 51.97
CA GLN A 3 -21.75 -9.21 51.64
C GLN A 3 -21.32 -9.93 50.35
N GLY A 4 -20.68 -9.33 49.35
CA GLY A 4 -20.12 -8.00 49.17
C GLY A 4 -19.66 -7.89 47.71
N GLN A 5 -19.52 -6.65 47.26
CA GLN A 5 -19.50 -6.21 45.87
C GLN A 5 -18.06 -6.02 45.32
N LEU A 6 -17.95 -5.86 43.99
CA LEU A 6 -16.86 -5.22 43.20
C LEU A 6 -15.62 -6.13 42.96
N GLU A 7 -14.97 -6.19 41.79
CA GLU A 7 -14.72 -5.15 40.80
C GLU A 7 -14.17 -5.75 39.48
N THR A 8 -14.64 -5.22 38.36
CA THR A 8 -13.98 -4.99 37.05
C THR A 8 -13.16 -6.11 36.36
N ASP A 9 -13.72 -6.63 35.25
CA ASP A 9 -13.04 -6.54 33.95
C ASP A 9 -14.09 -6.48 32.83
N GLN A 10 -14.50 -5.25 32.50
CA GLN A 10 -15.32 -4.95 31.35
C GLN A 10 -14.41 -4.96 30.12
N ILE A 11 -14.22 -6.12 29.50
CA ILE A 11 -13.75 -6.19 28.12
C ILE A 11 -14.99 -5.97 27.27
N VAL A 12 -15.08 -4.79 26.66
CA VAL A 12 -16.13 -4.48 25.70
C VAL A 12 -15.96 -5.42 24.52
N ASP A 13 -16.99 -6.22 24.29
CA ASP A 13 -17.18 -7.01 23.08
C ASP A 13 -17.29 -6.02 21.91
N SER A 14 -16.18 -5.77 21.21
CA SER A 14 -16.20 -5.07 19.92
C SER A 14 -16.73 -6.03 18.86
N ALA A 15 -18.02 -6.33 18.98
CA ALA A 15 -18.83 -6.84 17.91
C ALA A 15 -18.86 -5.84 16.76
N ALA A 16 -18.86 -6.39 15.54
CA ALA A 16 -19.28 -5.77 14.30
C ALA A 16 -18.29 -4.81 13.61
N VAL A 17 -17.24 -5.38 13.01
CA VAL A 17 -17.00 -5.08 11.60
C VAL A 17 -17.66 -6.17 10.78
N LEU A 18 -18.88 -5.88 10.35
CA LEU A 18 -19.67 -6.69 9.43
C LEU A 18 -18.82 -6.94 8.17
N ALA A 19 -18.37 -8.18 8.04
CA ALA A 19 -17.85 -8.70 6.79
C ALA A 19 -18.98 -8.59 5.74
N VAL A 20 -18.89 -7.56 4.90
CA VAL A 20 -19.54 -7.58 3.60
C VAL A 20 -18.80 -8.63 2.78
N GLU A 21 -19.27 -9.86 2.93
CA GLU A 21 -19.05 -10.96 1.99
C GLU A 21 -19.85 -10.65 0.73
N ALA A 22 -19.24 -9.88 -0.18
CA ALA A 22 -19.64 -9.85 -1.58
C ALA A 22 -18.70 -10.78 -2.34
N ALA A 23 -19.25 -11.92 -2.77
CA ALA A 23 -18.56 -12.94 -3.55
C ALA A 23 -17.73 -12.30 -4.68
N PRO A 24 -16.42 -12.58 -4.79
CA PRO A 24 -15.65 -12.14 -5.94
C PRO A 24 -16.06 -13.01 -7.12
N GLU A 25 -16.78 -12.42 -8.07
CA GLU A 25 -16.80 -12.93 -9.45
C GLU A 25 -15.34 -13.09 -9.88
N LEU A 26 -14.92 -14.34 -10.11
CA LEU A 26 -13.57 -14.67 -10.55
C LEU A 26 -13.38 -14.15 -11.97
N VAL A 27 -12.92 -12.90 -12.05
CA VAL A 27 -12.45 -12.29 -13.28
C VAL A 27 -11.19 -13.05 -13.68
N GLN A 28 -11.31 -13.99 -14.62
CA GLN A 28 -10.14 -14.57 -15.27
C GLN A 28 -9.56 -13.52 -16.22
N GLY A 29 -8.53 -12.80 -15.75
CA GLY A 29 -7.78 -11.82 -16.53
C GLY A 29 -6.90 -10.94 -15.63
N ASP A 30 -5.59 -11.17 -15.72
CA ASP A 30 -4.46 -10.45 -15.11
C ASP A 30 -4.18 -10.68 -13.61
N ASP A 31 -2.94 -11.12 -13.32
CA ASP A 31 -2.30 -11.33 -12.00
C ASP A 31 -2.14 -10.00 -11.21
N VAL A 32 -3.23 -9.26 -11.00
CA VAL A 32 -3.23 -8.00 -10.25
C VAL A 32 -3.70 -8.27 -8.83
N VAL A 33 -2.76 -8.18 -7.89
CA VAL A 33 -3.07 -8.25 -6.46
C VAL A 33 -3.37 -6.85 -5.94
N SER A 34 -4.60 -6.64 -5.47
CA SER A 34 -4.99 -5.44 -4.72
C SER A 34 -4.85 -5.70 -3.23
N PHE A 35 -4.35 -4.73 -2.47
CA PHE A 35 -4.30 -4.81 -1.01
C PHE A 35 -4.65 -3.47 -0.37
N GLN A 36 -5.27 -3.54 0.80
CA GLN A 36 -5.57 -2.39 1.64
C GLN A 36 -4.70 -2.49 2.90
N ALA A 37 -4.06 -1.38 3.27
CA ALA A 37 -3.26 -1.30 4.47
C ALA A 37 -3.47 0.07 5.13
N GLU A 38 -3.50 0.09 6.46
CA GLU A 38 -3.49 1.35 7.21
C GLU A 38 -2.11 2.00 7.09
N MET A 39 -2.09 3.29 6.77
CA MET A 39 -0.86 4.07 6.58
C MET A 39 -0.77 5.17 7.65
N PRO A 40 0.38 5.32 8.33
CA PRO A 40 0.59 6.43 9.25
C PRO A 40 0.40 7.78 8.54
N LEU A 41 -0.35 8.70 9.19
CA LEU A 41 -0.67 10.01 8.61
C LEU A 41 0.56 10.80 8.13
N PRO A 42 1.71 10.83 8.84
CA PRO A 42 2.89 11.54 8.37
C PRO A 42 3.45 10.99 7.05
N LEU A 43 3.37 9.67 6.84
CA LEU A 43 3.82 9.05 5.60
C LEU A 43 2.87 9.41 4.45
N HIS A 44 1.56 9.33 4.69
CA HIS A 44 0.57 9.71 3.70
C HIS A 44 0.73 11.17 3.25
N GLN A 45 0.93 12.09 4.20
CA GLN A 45 1.20 13.50 3.91
C GLN A 45 2.48 13.69 3.09
N ALA A 46 3.57 13.05 3.49
CA ALA A 46 4.83 13.12 2.76
C ALA A 46 4.72 12.58 1.32
N MET A 47 3.93 11.52 1.11
CA MET A 47 3.65 10.98 -0.23
C MET A 47 2.85 11.96 -1.09
N ALA A 48 1.79 12.56 -0.52
CA ALA A 48 0.98 13.56 -1.22
C ALA A 48 1.83 14.78 -1.61
N ASP A 49 2.55 15.34 -0.65
CA ASP A 49 3.51 16.44 -0.84
C ASP A 49 4.53 16.16 -1.95
N PHE A 50 5.06 14.94 -1.99
CA PHE A 50 6.01 14.53 -3.03
C PHE A 50 5.35 14.50 -4.42
N ILE A 51 4.16 13.90 -4.53
CA ILE A 51 3.40 13.79 -5.78
C ILE A 51 3.05 15.19 -6.33
N GLU A 52 2.61 16.11 -5.46
CA GLU A 52 2.27 17.48 -5.86
C GLU A 52 3.45 18.25 -6.47
N ARG A 53 4.67 18.03 -5.96
CA ARG A 53 5.89 18.65 -6.50
C ARG A 53 6.44 17.94 -7.73
N CYS A 54 5.98 16.73 -8.01
CA CYS A 54 6.53 15.85 -9.02
C CYS A 54 5.44 15.47 -10.04
N PRO A 55 5.20 16.28 -11.10
CA PRO A 55 4.02 16.17 -11.98
C PRO A 55 3.91 14.87 -12.78
N ASN A 56 4.95 14.04 -12.76
CA ASN A 56 4.98 12.74 -13.45
C ASN A 56 4.74 11.56 -12.50
N TRP A 57 4.54 11.82 -11.22
CA TRP A 57 4.35 10.80 -10.20
C TRP A 57 2.89 10.72 -9.79
N ASP A 58 2.47 9.50 -9.48
CA ASP A 58 1.17 9.18 -8.91
C ASP A 58 1.38 8.18 -7.77
N GLN A 59 0.32 7.93 -6.99
CA GLN A 59 0.39 7.04 -5.83
C GLN A 59 0.84 5.62 -6.20
N TYR A 60 0.32 5.05 -7.29
CA TYR A 60 0.66 3.68 -7.71
C TYR A 60 2.12 3.59 -8.10
N ARG A 61 2.59 4.53 -8.93
CA ARG A 61 3.98 4.57 -9.36
C ARG A 61 4.94 4.75 -8.19
N LEU A 62 4.60 5.62 -7.23
CA LEU A 62 5.39 5.84 -6.02
C LEU A 62 5.51 4.56 -5.19
N VAL A 63 4.39 3.89 -4.93
CA VAL A 63 4.34 2.66 -4.14
C VAL A 63 5.05 1.52 -4.88
N GLN A 64 4.82 1.35 -6.18
CA GLN A 64 5.50 0.33 -7.00
C GLN A 64 7.02 0.54 -7.03
N ALA A 65 7.49 1.79 -7.18
CA ALA A 65 8.91 2.10 -7.14
C ALA A 65 9.52 1.77 -5.77
N ALA A 66 8.84 2.16 -4.69
CA ALA A 66 9.28 1.91 -3.33
C ALA A 66 9.34 0.40 -3.02
N LEU A 67 8.30 -0.36 -3.38
CA LEU A 67 8.26 -1.81 -3.19
C LEU A 67 9.31 -2.54 -4.02
N ALA A 68 9.42 -2.22 -5.31
CA ALA A 68 10.43 -2.84 -6.18
C ALA A 68 11.85 -2.55 -5.67
N GLY A 69 12.12 -1.29 -5.30
CA GLY A 69 13.41 -0.90 -4.72
C GLY A 69 13.68 -1.58 -3.38
N PHE A 70 12.68 -1.69 -2.51
CA PHE A 70 12.80 -2.40 -1.23
C PHE A 70 13.13 -3.88 -1.45
N LEU A 71 12.42 -4.57 -2.33
CA LEU A 71 12.67 -5.98 -2.62
C LEU A 71 14.08 -6.20 -3.19
N VAL A 72 14.50 -5.37 -4.15
CA VAL A 72 15.85 -5.43 -4.74
C VAL A 72 16.93 -5.23 -3.68
N GLN A 73 16.75 -4.26 -2.78
CA GLN A 73 17.70 -4.00 -1.68
C GLN A 73 17.75 -5.13 -0.65
N ASN A 74 16.66 -5.90 -0.49
CA ASN A 74 16.58 -7.03 0.44
C ASN A 74 16.95 -8.38 -0.22
N GLY A 75 17.62 -8.36 -1.38
CA GLY A 75 18.15 -9.57 -2.01
C GLY A 75 17.16 -10.34 -2.87
N ALA A 76 16.03 -9.72 -3.27
CA ALA A 76 15.17 -10.32 -4.28
C ALA A 76 15.88 -10.26 -5.65
N ASP A 77 16.45 -11.39 -6.06
CA ASP A 77 17.21 -11.53 -7.30
C ASP A 77 16.26 -11.75 -8.50
N SER A 78 15.54 -10.69 -8.87
CA SER A 78 14.71 -10.66 -10.08
C SER A 78 15.08 -9.49 -10.98
N ARG A 79 15.40 -9.82 -12.22
CA ARG A 79 15.66 -8.83 -13.27
C ARG A 79 14.39 -8.03 -13.59
N GLU A 80 13.22 -8.64 -13.47
CA GLU A 80 11.93 -7.95 -13.60
C GLU A 80 11.77 -6.88 -12.52
N LEU A 81 12.06 -7.19 -11.25
CA LEU A 81 11.98 -6.23 -10.16
C LEU A 81 12.94 -5.05 -10.36
N THR A 82 14.17 -5.32 -10.80
CA THR A 82 15.14 -4.27 -11.13
C THR A 82 14.63 -3.38 -12.26
N ARG A 83 14.07 -3.98 -13.32
CA ARG A 83 13.47 -3.23 -14.43
C ARG A 83 12.25 -2.43 -14.00
N LEU A 84 11.42 -2.97 -13.11
CA LEU A 84 10.25 -2.29 -12.58
C LEU A 84 10.67 -1.08 -11.72
N TYR A 85 11.68 -1.26 -10.87
CA TYR A 85 12.26 -0.16 -10.09
C TYR A 85 12.80 0.95 -10.99
N VAL A 86 13.69 0.62 -11.93
CA VAL A 86 14.30 1.58 -12.86
C VAL A 86 13.24 2.21 -13.77
N GLY A 87 12.28 1.43 -14.26
CA GLY A 87 11.20 1.91 -15.12
C GLY A 87 10.25 2.86 -14.41
N ASN A 88 9.98 2.63 -13.13
CA ASN A 88 9.20 3.57 -12.32
C ASN A 88 10.02 4.80 -11.91
N MET A 89 11.33 4.69 -11.71
CA MET A 89 12.19 5.85 -11.41
C MET A 89 12.39 6.75 -12.63
N PHE A 90 12.59 6.17 -13.82
CA PHE A 90 12.93 6.90 -15.04
C PHE A 90 11.87 6.66 -16.12
N ARG A 91 11.07 7.69 -16.44
CA ARG A 91 10.10 7.63 -17.55
C ARG A 91 10.83 7.46 -18.88
N ARG A 92 10.19 6.77 -19.82
CA ARG A 92 10.63 6.72 -21.23
C ARG A 92 10.32 8.02 -21.98
N ASP A 93 9.35 8.81 -21.51
CA ASP A 93 8.97 10.09 -22.12
C ASP A 93 10.01 11.21 -21.93
N SER A 94 10.83 11.12 -20.88
CA SER A 94 11.99 12.01 -20.68
C SER A 94 13.09 11.82 -21.73
N LEU A 95 13.11 10.69 -22.43
CA LEU A 95 14.05 10.43 -23.54
C LEU A 95 13.52 10.90 -24.90
N ARG A 96 12.24 11.30 -24.99
CA ARG A 96 11.58 11.73 -26.24
C ARG A 96 11.54 13.25 -26.42
N HIS A 97 11.85 14.02 -25.38
CA HIS A 97 11.88 15.49 -25.40
C HIS A 97 13.30 16.07 -25.58
N GLY A 98 14.24 15.26 -26.07
CA GLY A 98 15.56 15.71 -26.49
C GLY A 98 15.65 15.84 -28.00
N VAL A 99 15.07 16.91 -28.56
CA VAL A 99 15.47 17.51 -29.84
C VAL A 99 15.43 19.03 -29.72
#